data_AF-A0A7Y5MUU6-F1
#
_entry.id   AF-A0A7Y5MUU6-F1
#
_cell.length_a   1.000
_cell.length_b   1.000
_cell.length_c   1.000
_cell.angle_alpha   90.00
_cell.angle_beta   90.00
_cell.angle_gamma   90.00
#
_symmetry.space_group_name_H-M   'P 1'
#
loop_
_entity.id
_entity.type
_entity.pdbx_description
1 polymer ?
#
loop_
_entity_poly.entity_id
_entity_poly.type
_entity_poly.pdbx_seq_one_letter_code
_entity_poly.pdbx_strand_id
1 'polypeptide(L)'
;MQKIQIQAEVDVKSLIAQMDTDDLEDFVQKASAVLTQRKTTNIKARETALLQLLNEECTLPDRHWSRFRELTQKRAIEPLSEEEEAQLQSLIREEELLRVKRIKILGELSQLKGVTLQKIMEELDIHPIEVE
;
A
#
# COMPACT_ATOMS: atom_id res chain seq x y z
N MET A 1 -43.51 -22.36 -17.67
CA MET A 1 -42.66 -21.69 -18.68
C MET A 1 -41.23 -22.21 -18.50
N GLN A 2 -40.71 -22.94 -19.48
CA GLN A 2 -39.36 -23.52 -19.46
C GLN A 2 -38.34 -22.43 -19.79
N LYS A 3 -37.32 -22.24 -18.93
CA LYS A 3 -36.22 -21.32 -19.22
C LYS A 3 -35.21 -22.03 -20.13
N ILE A 4 -35.06 -21.54 -21.36
CA ILE A 4 -34.05 -22.01 -22.31
C ILE A 4 -32.81 -21.14 -22.09
N GLN A 5 -31.66 -21.75 -21.78
CA GLN A 5 -30.37 -21.05 -21.75
C GLN A 5 -29.68 -21.27 -23.10
N ILE A 6 -29.40 -20.17 -23.80
CA ILE A 6 -28.65 -20.17 -25.06
C ILE A 6 -27.22 -19.74 -24.74
N GLN A 7 -26.25 -20.60 -25.03
CA GLN A 7 -24.84 -20.22 -25.10
C GLN A 7 -24.56 -19.77 -26.53
N ALA A 8 -24.33 -18.47 -26.71
CA ALA A 8 -23.91 -17.89 -27.99
C ALA A 8 -22.47 -17.41 -27.84
N GLU A 9 -21.61 -17.83 -28.79
CA GLU A 9 -20.28 -17.27 -28.95
C GLU A 9 -20.42 -15.99 -29.80
N VAL A 10 -20.04 -14.86 -29.22
CA VAL A 10 -20.24 -13.54 -29.83
C VAL A 10 -18.88 -12.93 -30.14
N ASP A 11 -18.62 -12.70 -31.43
CA ASP A 11 -17.46 -11.92 -31.86
C ASP A 11 -17.76 -10.42 -31.73
N VAL A 12 -17.20 -9.83 -30.68
CA VAL A 12 -17.40 -8.42 -30.33
C VAL A 12 -16.84 -7.48 -31.41
N LYS A 13 -15.78 -7.88 -32.12
CA LYS A 13 -15.19 -7.03 -33.17
C LYS A 13 -16.12 -6.86 -34.35
N SER A 14 -16.75 -7.93 -34.81
CA SER A 14 -17.68 -7.88 -35.94
C SER A 14 -18.96 -7.12 -35.59
N LEU A 15 -19.42 -7.17 -34.34
CA LEU A 15 -20.52 -6.33 -33.87
C LEU A 15 -20.15 -4.84 -33.90
N ILE A 16 -19.00 -4.47 -33.34
CA ILE A 16 -18.51 -3.08 -33.34
C ILE A 16 -18.41 -2.53 -34.78
N ALA A 17 -17.95 -3.34 -35.72
CA ALA A 17 -17.82 -2.95 -37.13
C ALA A 17 -19.17 -2.73 -37.85
N GLN A 18 -20.28 -3.23 -37.29
CA GLN A 18 -21.62 -3.11 -37.86
C GLN A 18 -22.45 -1.99 -37.21
N MET A 19 -21.96 -1.38 -36.13
CA MET A 19 -22.64 -0.28 -35.45
C MET A 19 -22.55 0.99 -36.29
N ASP A 20 -23.58 1.82 -36.23
CA ASP A 20 -23.46 3.18 -36.71
C ASP A 20 -22.58 4.01 -35.77
N THR A 21 -22.27 5.24 -36.18
CA THR A 21 -21.32 6.09 -35.44
C THR A 21 -21.85 6.50 -34.07
N ASP A 22 -23.16 6.77 -33.95
CA ASP A 22 -23.77 7.23 -32.70
C ASP A 22 -23.78 6.09 -31.65
N ASP A 23 -24.17 4.89 -32.08
CA ASP A 23 -24.16 3.69 -31.24
C ASP A 23 -22.73 3.31 -30.83
N LEU A 24 -21.76 3.45 -31.74
CA LEU A 24 -20.36 3.19 -31.45
C LEU A 24 -19.81 4.18 -30.41
N GLU A 25 -20.14 5.46 -30.53
CA GLU A 25 -19.73 6.48 -29.55
C GLU A 25 -20.31 6.19 -28.15
N ASP A 26 -21.60 5.84 -28.05
CA ASP A 26 -22.23 5.45 -26.79
C ASP A 26 -21.60 4.17 -26.19
N PHE A 27 -21.30 3.17 -27.03
CA PHE A 27 -20.57 1.98 -26.61
C PHE A 27 -19.20 2.31 -26.04
N VAL A 28 -18.42 3.16 -26.72
CA VAL A 28 -17.09 3.57 -26.26
C VAL A 28 -17.18 4.30 -24.91
N GLN A 29 -18.17 5.17 -24.72
CA GLN A 29 -18.38 5.85 -23.43
C GLN A 29 -18.67 4.85 -22.30
N LYS A 30 -19.60 3.92 -22.51
CA LYS A 30 -19.96 2.90 -21.51
C LYS A 30 -18.78 1.95 -21.21
N ALA A 31 -18.07 1.50 -22.24
CA ALA A 31 -16.88 0.66 -22.07
C ALA A 31 -15.78 1.39 -21.31
N SER A 32 -15.57 2.68 -21.59
CA SER A 32 -14.60 3.52 -20.89
C SER A 32 -14.96 3.72 -19.41
N ALA A 33 -16.25 3.90 -19.09
CA ALA A 33 -16.73 3.97 -17.71
C ALA A 33 -16.45 2.66 -16.95
N VAL A 34 -16.75 1.50 -17.56
CA VAL A 34 -16.45 0.18 -16.98
C VAL A 34 -14.95 -0.02 -16.78
N LEU A 35 -14.12 0.35 -17.76
CA LEU A 35 -12.66 0.29 -17.63
C LEU A 35 -12.15 1.17 -16.50
N THR A 36 -12.66 2.40 -16.40
CA THR A 36 -12.30 3.35 -15.33
C THR A 36 -12.67 2.80 -13.96
N GLN A 37 -13.87 2.23 -13.82
CA GLN A 37 -14.31 1.57 -12.60
C GLN A 37 -13.39 0.41 -12.22
N ARG A 38 -13.07 -0.49 -13.16
CA ARG A 38 -12.18 -1.64 -12.91
C ARG A 38 -10.79 -1.20 -12.47
N LYS A 39 -10.20 -0.20 -13.15
CA LYS A 39 -8.91 0.37 -12.78
C LYS A 39 -8.96 0.98 -11.38
N THR A 40 -10.00 1.75 -11.07
CA THR A 40 -10.19 2.38 -9.75
C THR A 40 -10.30 1.34 -8.64
N THR A 41 -11.11 0.29 -8.83
CA THR A 41 -11.24 -0.81 -7.86
C THR A 41 -9.92 -1.52 -7.62
N ASN A 42 -9.14 -1.78 -8.68
CA ASN A 42 -7.85 -2.43 -8.56
C ASN A 42 -6.83 -1.55 -7.83
N ILE A 43 -6.79 -0.25 -8.14
CA ILE A 43 -5.97 0.74 -7.42
C ILE A 43 -6.32 0.74 -5.93
N LYS A 44 -7.60 0.83 -5.56
CA LYS A 44 -8.04 0.84 -4.16
C LYS A 44 -7.71 -0.47 -3.41
N ALA A 45 -7.86 -1.61 -4.08
CA ALA A 45 -7.52 -2.91 -3.48
C ALA A 45 -6.02 -3.00 -3.19
N ARG A 46 -5.19 -2.57 -4.16
CA ARG A 46 -3.73 -2.56 -3.99
C ARG A 46 -3.29 -1.55 -2.93
N GLU A 47 -3.91 -0.39 -2.88
CA GLU A 47 -3.65 0.62 -1.85
C GLU A 47 -3.95 0.08 -0.46
N THR A 48 -5.12 -0.55 -0.28
CA THR A 48 -5.50 -1.19 0.99
C THR A 48 -4.48 -2.22 1.43
N ALA A 49 -4.02 -3.08 0.52
CA ALA A 49 -3.03 -4.11 0.84
C ALA A 49 -1.68 -3.49 1.25
N LEU A 50 -1.22 -2.44 0.58
CA LEU A 50 0.02 -1.74 0.94
C LEU A 50 -0.10 -1.06 2.31
N LEU A 51 -1.25 -0.45 2.63
CA LEU A 51 -1.48 0.15 3.95
C LEU A 51 -1.55 -0.90 5.06
N GLN A 52 -2.14 -2.08 4.80
CA GLN A 52 -2.11 -3.20 5.75
C GLN A 52 -0.68 -3.66 6.03
N LEU A 53 0.13 -3.89 4.98
CA LEU A 53 1.55 -4.25 5.14
C LEU A 53 2.33 -3.19 5.93
N LEU A 54 2.05 -1.90 5.71
CA LEU A 54 2.69 -0.81 6.41
C LEU A 54 2.39 -0.85 7.93
N ASN A 55 1.13 -1.12 8.29
CA ASN A 55 0.68 -1.11 9.68
C ASN A 55 1.04 -2.40 10.44
N GLU A 56 0.98 -3.55 9.78
CA GLU A 56 1.07 -4.86 10.42
C GLU A 56 2.48 -5.47 10.34
N GLU A 57 3.19 -5.28 9.22
CA GLU A 57 4.46 -5.99 8.97
C GLU A 57 5.70 -5.11 9.08
N CYS A 58 5.52 -3.80 9.20
CA CYS A 58 6.61 -2.83 9.21
C CYS A 58 6.77 -2.08 10.53
N THR A 59 6.20 -2.63 11.59
CA THR A 59 6.27 -2.13 12.96
C THR A 59 6.93 -3.17 13.85
N LEU A 60 7.70 -2.71 14.85
CA LEU A 60 8.19 -3.63 15.89
C LEU A 60 6.99 -4.14 16.70
N PRO A 61 7.03 -5.40 17.17
CA PRO A 61 6.06 -5.87 18.15
C PRO A 61 6.05 -4.99 19.40
N ASP A 62 4.88 -4.79 20.02
CA ASP A 62 4.72 -3.88 21.18
C ASP A 62 5.70 -4.16 22.33
N ARG A 63 5.99 -5.44 22.57
CA ARG A 63 7.00 -5.85 23.57
C ARG A 63 8.41 -5.37 23.22
N HIS A 64 8.79 -5.41 21.94
CA HIS A 64 10.10 -4.96 21.46
C HIS A 64 10.16 -3.44 21.50
N TRP A 65 9.10 -2.74 21.10
CA TRP A 65 8.99 -1.29 21.24
C TRP A 65 9.09 -0.83 22.70
N SER A 66 8.41 -1.51 23.61
CA SER A 66 8.44 -1.19 25.04
C SER A 66 9.84 -1.38 25.61
N ARG A 67 10.49 -2.51 25.29
CA ARG A 67 11.86 -2.78 25.72
C ARG A 67 12.87 -1.82 25.12
N PHE A 68 12.71 -1.46 23.85
CA PHE A 68 13.56 -0.47 23.18
C PHE A 68 13.49 0.89 23.89
N ARG A 69 12.29 1.36 24.22
CA ARG A 69 12.08 2.62 24.95
C ARG A 69 12.68 2.56 26.36
N GLU A 70 12.44 1.48 27.07
CA GLU A 70 12.99 1.26 28.42
C GLU A 70 14.51 1.35 28.42
N LEU A 71 15.18 0.60 27.54
CA LEU A 71 16.64 0.60 27.42
C LEU A 71 17.19 1.95 26.99
N THR A 72 16.52 2.64 26.07
CA THR A 72 16.92 3.98 25.62
C THR A 72 16.81 5.00 26.74
N GLN A 73 15.72 4.97 27.52
CA GLN A 73 15.54 5.84 28.69
C GLN A 73 16.54 5.53 29.78
N LYS A 74 16.77 4.25 30.08
CA LYS A 74 17.76 3.82 31.08
C LYS A 74 19.16 4.31 30.70
N ARG A 75 19.57 4.13 29.44
CA ARG A 75 20.88 4.58 28.91
C ARG A 75 21.11 6.09 29.05
N ALA A 76 20.03 6.88 29.02
CA ALA A 76 20.12 8.34 29.19
C ALA A 76 20.38 8.76 30.65
N ILE A 77 20.11 7.87 31.61
CA ILE A 77 20.23 8.13 33.06
C ILE A 77 21.46 7.45 33.63
N GLU A 78 21.75 6.23 33.19
CA GLU A 78 22.85 5.41 33.68
C GLU A 78 23.42 4.50 32.58
N PRO A 79 24.68 4.04 32.70
CA PRO A 79 25.25 3.06 31.80
C PRO A 79 24.44 1.76 31.80
N LEU A 80 24.13 1.23 30.61
CA LEU A 80 23.56 -0.09 30.45
C LEU A 80 24.60 -1.18 30.79
N SER A 81 24.13 -2.34 31.24
CA SER A 81 24.98 -3.53 31.29
C SER A 81 25.35 -4.00 29.88
N GLU A 82 26.39 -4.83 29.76
CA GLU A 82 26.78 -5.39 28.45
C GLU A 82 25.65 -6.18 27.77
N GLU A 83 24.86 -6.91 28.57
CA GLU A 83 23.69 -7.66 28.07
C GLU A 83 22.59 -6.72 27.57
N GLU A 84 22.34 -5.63 28.30
CA GLU A 84 21.34 -4.62 27.94
C GLU A 84 21.75 -3.84 26.68
N GLU A 85 23.03 -3.50 26.54
CA GLU A 85 23.54 -2.84 25.34
C GLU A 85 23.43 -3.80 24.13
N ALA A 86 23.80 -5.08 24.29
CA ALA A 86 23.62 -6.07 23.23
C ALA A 86 22.15 -6.22 22.81
N GLN A 87 21.24 -6.20 23.79
CA GLN A 87 19.80 -6.25 23.53
C GLN A 87 19.31 -5.00 22.78
N LEU A 88 19.72 -3.80 23.22
CA LEU A 88 19.37 -2.54 22.56
C LEU A 88 19.87 -2.52 21.11
N GLN A 89 21.11 -2.94 20.88
CA GLN A 89 21.68 -3.03 19.53
C GLN A 89 20.91 -4.03 18.64
N SER A 90 20.40 -5.12 19.20
CA SER A 90 19.55 -6.05 18.44
C SER A 90 18.22 -5.41 18.04
N LEU A 91 17.58 -4.68 18.95
CA LEU A 91 16.31 -3.99 18.69
C LEU A 91 16.48 -2.86 17.66
N ILE A 92 17.59 -2.12 17.71
CA ILE A 92 17.95 -1.11 16.69
C ILE A 92 18.04 -1.77 15.31
N ARG A 93 18.76 -2.89 15.19
CA ARG A 93 18.90 -3.61 13.92
C ARG A 93 17.55 -4.12 13.39
N GLU A 94 16.70 -4.63 14.27
CA GLU A 94 15.37 -5.09 13.88
C GLU A 94 14.51 -3.93 13.36
N GLU A 95 14.52 -2.78 14.05
CA GLU A 95 13.83 -1.58 13.59
C GLU A 95 14.34 -1.12 12.22
N GLU A 96 15.66 -1.09 12.02
CA GLU A 96 16.27 -0.61 10.78
C GLU A 96 15.79 -1.42 9.56
N LEU A 97 15.71 -2.74 9.72
CA LEU A 97 15.17 -3.63 8.69
C LEU A 97 13.70 -3.29 8.37
N LEU A 98 12.89 -3.01 9.39
CA LEU A 98 11.50 -2.59 9.22
C LEU A 98 11.39 -1.20 8.60
N ARG A 99 12.32 -0.29 8.87
CA ARG A 99 12.38 1.05 8.26
C ARG A 99 12.63 0.98 6.76
N VAL A 100 13.55 0.13 6.32
CA VAL A 100 13.79 -0.14 4.89
C VAL A 100 12.52 -0.67 4.21
N LYS A 101 11.79 -1.59 4.87
CA LYS A 101 10.50 -2.08 4.38
C LYS A 101 9.45 -0.96 4.27
N ARG A 102 9.32 -0.09 5.27
CA ARG A 102 8.40 1.07 5.21
C ARG A 102 8.69 1.96 4.03
N ILE A 103 9.94 2.35 3.82
CA ILE A 103 10.32 3.23 2.71
C ILE A 103 9.95 2.60 1.36
N LYS A 104 10.15 1.29 1.20
CA LYS A 104 9.76 0.58 -0.01
C LYS A 104 8.24 0.63 -0.24
N ILE A 105 7.44 0.33 0.78
CA ILE A 105 5.98 0.35 0.68
C ILE A 105 5.45 1.76 0.41
N LEU A 106 5.97 2.78 1.09
CA LEU A 106 5.61 4.18 0.84
C LEU A 106 5.99 4.60 -0.58
N GLY A 107 7.12 4.12 -1.09
CA GLY A 107 7.51 4.26 -2.49
C GLY A 107 6.49 3.64 -3.44
N GLU A 108 6.04 2.42 -3.18
CA GLU A 108 4.99 1.76 -3.98
C GLU A 108 3.65 2.51 -3.91
N LEU A 109 3.25 3.03 -2.75
CA LEU A 109 2.07 3.88 -2.59
C LEU A 109 2.17 5.17 -3.42
N SER A 110 3.35 5.80 -3.43
CA SER A 110 3.61 7.01 -4.21
C SER A 110 3.43 6.75 -5.71
N GLN A 111 3.94 5.63 -6.21
CA GLN A 111 3.77 5.21 -7.60
C GLN A 111 2.32 4.86 -7.93
N LEU A 112 1.63 4.19 -7.01
CA LEU A 112 0.22 3.79 -7.19
C LEU A 112 -0.72 5.00 -7.28
N LYS A 113 -0.45 6.04 -6.50
CA LYS A 113 -1.23 7.29 -6.47
C LYS A 113 -0.75 8.35 -7.47
N GLY A 114 0.44 8.18 -8.05
CA GLY A 114 1.04 9.16 -8.96
C GLY A 114 1.45 10.46 -8.26
N VAL A 115 1.85 10.38 -6.99
CA VAL A 115 2.30 11.53 -6.18
C VAL A 115 3.72 11.28 -5.66
N THR A 116 4.36 12.31 -5.08
CA THR A 116 5.70 12.15 -4.50
C THR A 116 5.66 11.36 -3.19
N LEU A 117 6.80 10.78 -2.80
CA LEU A 117 6.93 10.13 -1.49
C LEU A 117 6.64 11.10 -0.35
N GLN A 118 7.14 12.34 -0.43
CA GLN A 118 6.84 13.39 0.54
C GLN A 118 5.32 13.61 0.69
N LYS A 119 4.58 13.62 -0.43
CA LYS A 119 3.13 13.80 -0.39
C LYS A 119 2.41 12.65 0.33
N ILE A 120 2.86 11.41 0.10
CA ILE A 120 2.35 10.25 0.85
C ILE A 120 2.64 10.37 2.34
N MET A 121 3.87 10.78 2.70
CA MET A 121 4.27 10.96 4.09
C MET A 121 3.43 12.03 4.79
N GLU A 122 3.16 13.17 4.13
CA GLU A 122 2.24 14.19 4.63
C GLU A 122 0.81 13.66 4.81
N GLU A 123 0.27 12.91 3.84
CA GLU A 123 -1.08 12.35 3.91
C GLU A 123 -1.26 11.32 5.02
N LEU A 124 -0.20 10.60 5.36
CA LEU A 124 -0.18 9.58 6.41
C LEU A 124 0.35 10.09 7.76
N ASP A 125 0.61 11.39 7.88
CA ASP A 125 1.17 12.03 9.09
C ASP A 125 2.50 11.39 9.55
N ILE A 126 3.33 10.98 8.58
CA ILE A 126 4.65 10.39 8.82
C ILE A 126 5.71 11.48 8.71
N HIS A 127 6.32 11.82 9.83
CA HIS A 127 7.36 12.83 9.89
C HIS A 127 8.76 12.19 9.95
N PRO A 128 9.76 12.75 9.25
CA PRO A 128 11.15 12.44 9.53
C PRO A 128 11.43 12.71 11.01
N ILE A 129 12.19 11.84 11.67
CA ILE A 129 12.69 12.14 13.01
C ILE A 129 13.67 13.30 12.85
N GLU A 130 13.33 14.47 13.38
CA GLU A 130 14.28 15.57 13.52
C GLU A 130 15.40 15.11 14.47
N VAL A 131 16.62 15.06 13.95
CA VAL A 131 17.80 14.75 14.74
C VAL A 131 18.34 16.08 15.23
N GLU A 132 18.07 16.42 16.50
CA GLU A 132 18.77 17.52 17.21
C GLU A 132 20.21 17.12 17.56
#